data_AF-A0A5E4PN02-F1
#
_entry.id   AF-A0A5E4PN02-F1
#
_cell.length_a   1.000
_cell.length_b   1.000
_cell.length_c   1.000
_cell.angle_alpha   90.00
_cell.angle_beta   90.00
_cell.angle_gamma   90.00
#
_symmetry.space_group_name_H-M   'P 1'
#
loop_
_entity.id
_entity.type
_entity.pdbx_description
1 polymer ?
#
loop_
_entity_poly.entity_id
_entity_poly.type
_entity_poly.pdbx_seq_one_letter_code
_entity_poly.pdbx_strand_id
1 'polypeptide(L)'
;MTCSLSEWLETLATINPEELAESTNDIDLILGGHDHVYEILEVNNKYIVKSGTDFRQFSKININFSGESPRVDISDVKINSSIAEDLVLKGKVEKYSVLGKFCVPLEGRFSCIRKQECNLGNWVCDVHPAGDFTLRDLSTIIPMRDPLVVVEASGDVILQPPGSRVAGQVVKIGDEYLQREQKYRLAIKQYL
;
A
#
# COMPACT_ATOMS: atom_id res chain seq x y z
N MET A 1 -33.33 -28.44 -5.00
CA MET A 1 -32.53 -27.30 -5.47
C MET A 1 -31.10 -27.52 -5.04
N THR A 2 -30.13 -27.19 -5.88
CA THR A 2 -28.71 -27.13 -5.52
C THR A 2 -28.41 -25.74 -4.99
N CYS A 3 -28.16 -25.61 -3.69
CA CYS A 3 -27.64 -24.37 -3.12
C CYS A 3 -26.12 -24.37 -3.32
N SER A 4 -25.60 -23.40 -4.07
CA SER A 4 -24.19 -23.30 -4.43
C SER A 4 -23.75 -21.85 -4.30
N LEU A 5 -22.83 -21.59 -3.37
CA LEU A 5 -22.11 -20.33 -3.28
C LEU A 5 -21.09 -20.25 -4.42
N SER A 6 -20.92 -19.08 -5.04
CA SER A 6 -19.65 -18.79 -5.74
C SER A 6 -18.91 -17.62 -5.09
N GLU A 7 -17.63 -17.85 -4.78
CA GLU A 7 -16.72 -16.92 -4.13
C GLU A 7 -15.71 -16.40 -5.15
N TRP A 8 -15.55 -15.08 -5.24
CA TRP A 8 -14.51 -14.47 -6.07
C TRP A 8 -13.56 -13.65 -5.21
N LEU A 9 -12.27 -13.94 -5.35
CA LEU A 9 -11.17 -13.34 -4.60
C LEU A 9 -10.24 -12.63 -5.59
N GLU A 10 -10.23 -11.29 -5.54
CA GLU A 10 -9.51 -10.47 -6.52
C GLU A 10 -8.67 -9.39 -5.83
N THR A 11 -7.44 -9.19 -6.33
CA THR A 11 -6.47 -8.21 -5.78
C THR A 11 -6.10 -7.14 -6.81
N LEU A 12 -7.00 -6.88 -7.76
CA LEU A 12 -6.75 -6.01 -8.91
C LEU A 12 -7.45 -4.66 -8.75
N ALA A 13 -6.74 -3.59 -9.11
CA ALA A 13 -7.24 -2.21 -9.11
C ALA A 13 -8.05 -1.85 -10.37
N THR A 14 -8.27 -2.83 -11.26
CA THR A 14 -8.77 -2.62 -12.64
C THR A 14 -10.26 -2.94 -12.81
N ILE A 15 -10.88 -3.60 -11.84
CA ILE A 15 -12.32 -3.86 -11.81
C ILE A 15 -12.86 -3.31 -10.49
N ASN A 16 -13.85 -2.44 -10.59
CA ASN A 16 -14.56 -1.89 -9.44
C ASN A 16 -15.48 -2.99 -8.86
N PRO A 17 -15.34 -3.40 -7.58
CA PRO A 17 -16.11 -4.53 -7.05
C PRO A 17 -17.62 -4.24 -6.97
N GLU A 18 -18.02 -2.97 -6.89
CA GLU A 18 -19.41 -2.55 -7.04
C GLU A 18 -19.93 -2.80 -8.47
N GLU A 19 -19.16 -2.48 -9.51
CA GLU A 19 -19.50 -2.79 -10.92
C GLU A 19 -19.52 -4.31 -11.19
N LEU A 20 -18.66 -5.08 -10.50
CA LEU A 20 -18.67 -6.55 -10.57
C LEU A 20 -19.94 -7.14 -9.94
N ALA A 21 -20.40 -6.58 -8.81
CA ALA A 21 -21.66 -6.96 -8.16
C ALA A 21 -22.90 -6.59 -8.99
N GLU A 22 -22.85 -5.50 -9.76
CA GLU A 22 -23.92 -5.13 -10.70
C GLU A 22 -23.96 -6.00 -11.97
N SER A 23 -22.79 -6.44 -12.46
CA SER A 23 -22.68 -7.12 -13.76
C SER A 23 -22.76 -8.66 -13.71
N THR A 24 -22.73 -9.28 -12.52
CA THR A 24 -22.69 -10.75 -12.38
C THR A 24 -23.84 -11.29 -11.53
N ASN A 25 -24.62 -12.24 -12.06
CA ASN A 25 -25.69 -12.88 -11.28
C ASN A 25 -25.17 -14.00 -10.37
N ASP A 26 -24.14 -14.74 -10.80
CA ASP A 26 -23.72 -16.01 -10.18
C ASP A 26 -22.80 -15.87 -8.96
N ILE A 27 -22.44 -14.65 -8.55
CA ILE A 27 -21.55 -14.35 -7.42
C ILE A 27 -22.37 -13.88 -6.22
N ASP A 28 -22.16 -14.48 -5.04
CA ASP A 28 -22.83 -14.07 -3.79
C ASP A 28 -21.92 -13.25 -2.86
N LEU A 29 -20.60 -13.49 -2.95
CA LEU A 29 -19.58 -12.90 -2.08
C LEU A 29 -18.32 -12.53 -2.87
N ILE A 30 -17.95 -11.25 -2.79
CA ILE A 30 -16.75 -10.65 -3.39
C ILE A 30 -15.77 -10.30 -2.26
N LEU A 31 -14.57 -10.90 -2.30
CA LEU A 31 -13.49 -10.64 -1.36
C LEU A 31 -12.48 -9.67 -2.01
N GLY A 32 -12.63 -8.38 -1.68
CA GLY A 32 -11.89 -7.28 -2.28
C GLY A 32 -10.65 -6.84 -1.47
N GLY A 33 -9.82 -6.00 -2.10
CA GLY A 33 -8.57 -5.51 -1.53
C GLY A 33 -8.09 -4.22 -2.20
N HIS A 34 -6.78 -4.15 -2.47
CA HIS A 34 -6.05 -3.04 -3.09
C HIS A 34 -6.05 -1.67 -2.36
N ASP A 35 -7.19 -1.17 -1.90
CA ASP A 35 -7.33 0.22 -1.43
C ASP A 35 -6.84 0.47 0.01
N HIS A 36 -6.43 -0.59 0.73
CA HIS A 36 -6.09 -0.57 2.17
C HIS A 36 -7.26 -0.19 3.12
N VAL A 37 -8.48 -0.01 2.60
CA VAL A 37 -9.70 0.35 3.36
C VAL A 37 -10.37 -0.88 3.98
N TYR A 38 -10.90 -0.75 5.21
CA TYR A 38 -11.81 -1.73 5.80
C TYR A 38 -13.26 -1.34 5.48
N GLU A 39 -14.00 -2.22 4.81
CA GLU A 39 -15.29 -1.90 4.22
C GLU A 39 -16.14 -3.16 4.06
N ILE A 40 -17.44 -3.05 4.33
CA ILE A 40 -18.45 -4.08 4.08
C ILE A 40 -19.62 -3.38 3.40
N LEU A 41 -19.95 -3.79 2.18
CA LEU A 41 -21.08 -3.29 1.40
C LEU A 41 -22.00 -4.46 1.00
N GLU A 42 -23.26 -4.15 0.74
CA GLU A 42 -24.23 -5.07 0.13
C GLU A 42 -24.80 -4.39 -1.12
N VAL A 43 -24.60 -5.02 -2.29
CA VAL A 43 -25.01 -4.50 -3.60
C VAL A 43 -25.74 -5.62 -4.33
N ASN A 44 -26.99 -5.39 -4.76
CA ASN A 44 -27.85 -6.40 -5.42
C ASN A 44 -27.89 -7.77 -4.70
N ASN A 45 -28.01 -7.72 -3.36
CA ASN A 45 -27.99 -8.87 -2.43
C ASN A 45 -26.65 -9.65 -2.40
N LYS A 46 -25.54 -9.02 -2.80
CA LYS A 46 -24.19 -9.61 -2.82
C LYS A 46 -23.30 -8.85 -1.85
N TYR A 47 -22.49 -9.57 -1.10
CA TYR A 47 -21.59 -8.95 -0.11
C TYR A 47 -20.23 -8.63 -0.72
N ILE A 48 -19.77 -7.39 -0.54
CA ILE A 48 -18.41 -6.96 -0.86
C ILE A 48 -17.69 -6.75 0.46
N VAL A 49 -16.56 -7.43 0.67
CA VAL A 49 -15.79 -7.38 1.93
C VAL A 49 -14.33 -7.03 1.65
N LYS A 50 -13.89 -5.87 2.15
CA LYS A 50 -12.49 -5.41 2.13
C LYS A 50 -11.96 -5.40 3.58
N SER A 51 -10.87 -6.11 3.86
CA SER A 51 -10.38 -6.32 5.25
C SER A 51 -9.40 -5.25 5.76
N GLY A 52 -9.19 -4.15 5.02
CA GLY A 52 -8.20 -3.12 5.39
C GLY A 52 -6.76 -3.53 5.09
N THR A 53 -5.85 -3.23 6.01
CA THR A 53 -4.40 -3.43 5.80
C THR A 53 -3.64 -3.65 7.13
N ASP A 54 -2.33 -3.91 7.02
CA ASP A 54 -1.38 -4.17 8.12
C ASP A 54 -1.78 -5.30 9.09
N PHE A 55 -2.75 -6.15 8.72
CA PHE A 55 -3.38 -7.15 9.60
C PHE A 55 -3.98 -6.57 10.90
N ARG A 56 -4.37 -5.28 10.91
CA ARG A 56 -4.96 -4.59 12.08
C ARG A 56 -6.35 -5.12 12.47
N GLN A 57 -7.05 -5.76 11.52
CA GLN A 57 -8.31 -6.45 11.76
C GLN A 57 -8.51 -7.57 10.74
N PHE A 58 -9.37 -8.53 11.08
CA PHE A 58 -9.90 -9.54 10.13
C PHE A 58 -11.42 -9.40 10.02
N SER A 59 -11.97 -9.62 8.82
CA SER A 59 -13.40 -9.88 8.66
C SER A 59 -13.69 -11.37 8.87
N LYS A 60 -14.35 -11.72 9.99
CA LYS A 60 -14.87 -13.06 10.22
C LYS A 60 -16.24 -13.18 9.55
N ILE A 61 -16.28 -13.86 8.42
CA ILE A 61 -17.47 -14.21 7.65
C ILE A 61 -17.97 -15.57 8.12
N ASN A 62 -19.27 -15.70 8.38
CA ASN A 62 -19.94 -16.96 8.72
C ASN A 62 -21.06 -17.17 7.69
N ILE A 63 -21.06 -18.27 6.94
CA ILE A 63 -22.05 -18.54 5.90
C ILE A 63 -22.89 -19.74 6.34
N ASN A 64 -24.21 -19.60 6.33
CA ASN A 64 -25.16 -20.64 6.71
C ASN A 64 -26.06 -21.02 5.53
N PHE A 65 -26.01 -22.30 5.16
CA PHE A 65 -26.77 -22.91 4.06
C PHE A 65 -28.06 -23.63 4.50
N SER A 66 -28.52 -23.44 5.74
CA SER A 66 -29.68 -24.14 6.31
C SER A 66 -31.05 -23.58 5.86
N GLY A 67 -31.17 -23.06 4.62
CA GLY A 67 -32.36 -22.37 4.11
C GLY A 67 -32.44 -22.40 2.59
N GLU A 68 -33.40 -21.67 2.01
CA GLU A 68 -33.57 -21.57 0.55
C GLU A 68 -32.48 -20.72 -0.12
N SER A 69 -31.93 -19.75 0.61
CA SER A 69 -30.77 -18.93 0.23
C SER A 69 -29.68 -18.99 1.31
N PRO A 70 -28.40 -18.78 0.96
CA PRO A 70 -27.33 -18.66 1.94
C PRO A 70 -27.47 -17.36 2.75
N ARG A 71 -27.38 -17.47 4.08
CA ARG A 71 -27.27 -16.31 4.98
C ARG A 71 -25.81 -16.06 5.30
N VAL A 72 -25.38 -14.80 5.24
CA VAL A 72 -24.00 -14.37 5.55
C VAL A 72 -24.02 -13.44 6.77
N ASP A 73 -23.29 -13.80 7.82
CA ASP A 73 -23.10 -12.99 9.03
C ASP A 73 -21.61 -12.58 9.14
N ILE A 74 -21.32 -11.29 8.94
CA ILE A 74 -19.96 -10.71 8.87
C ILE A 74 -19.65 -9.95 10.16
N SER A 75 -18.41 -10.04 10.65
CA SER A 75 -17.98 -9.39 11.90
C SER A 75 -16.51 -8.94 11.87
N ASP A 76 -16.24 -7.78 12.48
CA ASP A 76 -14.89 -7.21 12.68
C ASP A 76 -14.18 -7.88 13.87
N VAL A 77 -12.96 -8.36 13.65
CA VAL A 77 -12.05 -8.90 14.67
C VAL A 77 -10.76 -8.07 14.70
N LYS A 78 -10.73 -7.03 15.55
CA LYS A 78 -9.58 -6.13 15.70
C LYS A 78 -8.38 -6.80 16.37
N ILE A 79 -7.23 -6.77 15.70
CA ILE A 79 -5.99 -7.38 16.17
C ILE A 79 -5.20 -6.36 16.98
N ASN A 80 -5.02 -6.67 18.25
CA ASN A 80 -4.37 -5.83 19.26
C ASN A 80 -3.85 -6.72 20.40
N SER A 81 -3.17 -6.11 21.38
CA SER A 81 -2.51 -6.82 22.49
C SER A 81 -3.42 -7.57 23.47
N SER A 82 -4.76 -7.51 23.32
CA SER A 82 -5.67 -8.42 24.03
C SER A 82 -5.64 -9.86 23.49
N ILE A 83 -5.12 -10.07 22.27
CA ILE A 83 -4.93 -11.38 21.66
C ILE A 83 -3.49 -11.80 21.90
N ALA A 84 -3.28 -12.97 22.51
CA ALA A 84 -1.95 -13.51 22.77
C ALA A 84 -1.23 -13.91 21.47
N GLU A 85 0.06 -13.56 21.36
CA GLU A 85 0.90 -13.95 20.23
C GLU A 85 1.18 -15.47 20.24
N ASP A 86 1.11 -16.12 19.08
CA ASP A 86 1.58 -17.49 18.93
C ASP A 86 3.11 -17.55 19.08
N LEU A 87 3.58 -18.32 20.06
CA LEU A 87 5.01 -18.39 20.42
C LEU A 87 5.89 -19.01 19.31
N VAL A 88 5.32 -19.88 18.47
CA VAL A 88 6.05 -20.56 17.38
C VAL A 88 6.20 -19.63 16.17
N LEU A 89 5.22 -18.79 15.89
CA LEU A 89 5.30 -17.72 14.91
C LEU A 89 6.20 -16.58 15.43
N LYS A 90 6.09 -16.21 16.70
CA LYS A 90 6.95 -15.20 17.35
C LYS A 90 8.43 -15.58 17.24
N GLY A 91 8.80 -16.80 17.64
CA GLY A 91 10.18 -17.32 17.50
C GLY A 91 10.65 -17.53 16.06
N LYS A 92 9.79 -17.38 15.04
CA LYS A 92 10.18 -17.25 13.62
C LYS A 92 10.40 -15.78 13.23
N VAL A 93 9.58 -14.87 13.74
CA VAL A 93 9.67 -13.41 13.46
C VAL A 93 10.83 -12.75 14.19
N GLU A 94 11.18 -13.20 15.39
CA GLU A 94 12.35 -12.71 16.17
C GLU A 94 13.70 -12.97 15.47
N LYS A 95 13.71 -13.75 14.37
CA LYS A 95 14.89 -13.95 13.53
C LYS A 95 15.19 -12.78 12.59
N TYR A 96 14.26 -11.83 12.42
CA TYR A 96 14.50 -10.60 11.68
C TYR A 96 15.14 -9.56 12.60
N SER A 97 16.45 -9.33 12.43
CA SER A 97 17.19 -8.36 13.22
C SER A 97 16.72 -6.92 12.98
N VAL A 98 16.81 -6.11 14.04
CA VAL A 98 16.83 -4.65 13.94
C VAL A 98 18.08 -4.27 13.13
N LEU A 99 17.91 -3.53 12.03
CA LEU A 99 18.98 -3.22 11.08
C LEU A 99 19.82 -2.01 11.49
N GLY A 100 19.15 -1.05 12.11
CA GLY A 100 19.62 0.32 12.26
C GLY A 100 18.57 1.08 13.02
N LYS A 101 18.56 2.42 12.90
CA LYS A 101 17.85 3.24 13.87
C LYS A 101 17.22 4.57 13.27
N PHE A 102 15.99 5.04 13.62
CA PHE A 102 15.32 6.38 13.41
C PHE A 102 14.71 7.13 14.66
N CYS A 103 15.30 8.21 15.18
CA CYS A 103 14.86 8.94 16.41
C CYS A 103 13.54 9.72 16.26
N VAL A 104 12.94 9.73 15.07
CA VAL A 104 11.71 10.43 14.74
C VAL A 104 10.78 9.49 13.97
N PRO A 105 9.46 9.56 14.14
CA PRO A 105 8.53 8.78 13.33
C PRO A 105 8.71 9.10 11.84
N LEU A 106 8.80 8.08 10.99
CA LEU A 106 8.84 8.27 9.54
C LEU A 106 7.44 8.31 8.94
N GLU A 107 7.18 9.33 8.12
CA GLU A 107 5.87 9.61 7.53
C GLU A 107 5.69 8.86 6.21
N GLY A 108 5.18 7.63 6.30
CA GLY A 108 4.91 6.75 5.15
C GLY A 108 3.46 6.71 4.66
N ARG A 109 2.55 7.57 5.16
CA ARG A 109 1.13 7.47 4.79
C ARG A 109 0.89 7.97 3.36
N PHE A 110 0.13 7.20 2.55
CA PHE A 110 -0.27 7.58 1.19
C PHE A 110 -0.87 9.00 1.07
N SER A 111 -1.57 9.45 2.12
CA SER A 111 -2.15 10.79 2.20
C SER A 111 -1.12 11.93 2.28
N CYS A 112 0.11 11.65 2.73
CA CYS A 112 1.22 12.59 2.81
C CYS A 112 2.16 12.44 1.60
N ILE A 113 2.74 11.23 1.41
CA ILE A 113 3.83 10.98 0.44
C ILE A 113 3.46 11.26 -1.03
N ARG A 114 2.16 11.27 -1.36
CA ARG A 114 1.64 11.59 -2.71
C ARG A 114 1.19 13.05 -2.89
N LYS A 115 1.32 13.89 -1.86
CA LYS A 115 0.77 15.27 -1.84
C LYS A 115 1.78 16.34 -1.42
N GLN A 116 2.81 15.97 -0.67
CA GLN A 116 3.78 16.90 -0.09
C GLN A 116 5.10 16.18 0.23
N GLU A 117 6.12 16.96 0.57
CA GLU A 117 7.37 16.48 1.15
C GLU A 117 7.14 15.72 2.47
N CYS A 118 7.96 14.70 2.72
CA CYS A 118 7.88 13.86 3.91
C CYS A 118 9.28 13.37 4.32
N ASN A 119 9.55 13.28 5.62
CA ASN A 119 10.86 12.86 6.13
C ASN A 119 11.26 11.44 5.69
N LEU A 120 10.28 10.58 5.37
CA LEU A 120 10.55 9.27 4.77
C LEU A 120 11.10 9.38 3.35
N GLY A 121 10.47 10.21 2.50
CA GLY A 121 10.91 10.42 1.12
C GLY A 121 12.31 11.00 1.07
N ASN A 122 12.56 12.03 1.90
CA ASN A 122 13.89 12.61 2.08
C ASN A 122 14.88 11.53 2.55
N TRP A 123 14.55 10.74 3.58
CA TRP A 123 15.43 9.67 4.06
C TRP A 123 15.82 8.66 2.95
N VAL A 124 14.88 8.25 2.10
CA VAL A 124 15.14 7.32 0.98
C VAL A 124 16.08 7.94 -0.07
N CYS A 125 16.05 9.26 -0.26
CA CYS A 125 16.95 9.98 -1.15
C CYS A 125 18.32 10.34 -0.50
N ASP A 126 18.36 10.57 0.82
CA ASP A 126 19.51 11.17 1.52
C ASP A 126 20.43 10.14 2.19
N VAL A 127 19.86 9.19 2.97
CA VAL A 127 20.51 8.10 3.75
C VAL A 127 21.87 8.46 4.43
N HIS A 128 22.01 8.73 5.75
CA HIS A 128 21.12 8.56 6.92
C HIS A 128 21.75 9.12 8.24
N PRO A 129 20.97 9.66 9.24
CA PRO A 129 20.96 9.15 10.66
C PRO A 129 19.62 9.37 11.45
N ALA A 130 19.27 8.84 12.65
CA ALA A 130 19.60 7.67 13.51
C ALA A 130 18.51 7.54 14.67
N GLY A 131 18.16 6.36 15.25
CA GLY A 131 17.25 6.06 16.45
C GLY A 131 16.02 5.02 16.54
N ASP A 132 16.11 3.73 16.09
CA ASP A 132 15.15 2.57 15.81
C ASP A 132 14.59 2.29 14.36
N PHE A 133 14.98 1.16 13.68
CA PHE A 133 14.64 0.72 12.27
C PHE A 133 14.92 -0.79 11.98
N THR A 134 14.07 -1.48 11.19
CA THR A 134 14.17 -2.94 10.91
C THR A 134 14.08 -3.35 9.42
N LEU A 135 14.37 -4.63 9.12
CA LEU A 135 14.12 -5.24 7.80
C LEU A 135 12.64 -5.18 7.36
N ARG A 136 11.70 -5.25 8.31
CA ARG A 136 10.27 -5.10 8.02
C ARG A 136 10.00 -3.70 7.48
N ASP A 137 10.52 -2.69 8.15
CA ASP A 137 10.30 -1.29 7.78
C ASP A 137 10.94 -0.99 6.42
N LEU A 138 12.13 -1.52 6.14
CA LEU A 138 12.73 -1.43 4.79
C LEU A 138 11.81 -2.02 3.72
N SER A 139 11.12 -3.13 4.03
CA SER A 139 10.18 -3.79 3.10
C SER A 139 8.79 -3.15 3.02
N THR A 140 8.38 -2.30 3.97
CA THR A 140 7.14 -1.52 3.85
C THR A 140 7.38 -0.19 3.14
N ILE A 141 8.58 0.39 3.29
CA ILE A 141 9.02 1.59 2.56
C ILE A 141 9.35 1.24 1.10
N ILE A 142 10.06 0.13 0.87
CA ILE A 142 10.51 -0.34 -0.44
C ILE A 142 10.03 -1.80 -0.66
N PRO A 143 8.72 -2.02 -0.87
CA PRO A 143 8.16 -3.37 -1.08
C PRO A 143 8.61 -3.99 -2.40
N MET A 144 8.77 -3.17 -3.45
CA MET A 144 9.31 -3.59 -4.73
C MET A 144 10.83 -3.41 -4.74
N ARG A 145 11.56 -4.52 -4.96
CA ARG A 145 13.02 -4.57 -5.00
C ARG A 145 13.60 -4.15 -6.35
N ASP A 146 13.03 -3.11 -6.95
CA ASP A 146 13.56 -2.53 -8.19
C ASP A 146 14.95 -1.95 -7.93
N PRO A 147 15.92 -2.17 -8.81
CA PRO A 147 17.24 -1.58 -8.68
C PRO A 147 17.15 -0.05 -8.77
N LEU A 148 18.08 0.59 -8.08
CA LEU A 148 18.37 2.01 -8.28
C LEU A 148 19.20 2.14 -9.55
N VAL A 149 18.67 2.83 -10.55
CA VAL A 149 19.35 3.09 -11.83
C VAL A 149 19.86 4.52 -11.86
N VAL A 150 21.03 4.73 -12.47
CA VAL A 150 21.59 6.06 -12.71
C VAL A 150 21.27 6.46 -14.14
N VAL A 151 20.41 7.46 -14.33
CA VAL A 151 20.06 8.01 -15.64
C VAL A 151 20.78 9.33 -15.88
N GLU A 152 21.12 9.64 -17.13
CA GLU A 152 21.71 10.91 -17.54
C GLU A 152 20.68 11.73 -18.31
N ALA A 153 20.33 12.92 -17.81
CA ALA A 153 19.31 13.81 -18.38
C ALA A 153 19.80 15.26 -18.41
N SER A 154 19.28 16.09 -19.31
CA SER A 154 19.51 17.55 -19.26
C SER A 154 18.55 18.23 -18.28
N GLY A 155 18.92 19.40 -17.77
CA GLY A 155 18.07 20.22 -16.90
C GLY A 155 16.70 20.55 -17.51
N ASP A 156 16.61 20.75 -18.83
CA ASP A 156 15.32 20.94 -19.52
C ASP A 156 14.38 19.73 -19.44
N VAL A 157 14.90 18.49 -19.30
CA VAL A 157 14.05 17.29 -19.14
C VAL A 157 13.43 17.24 -17.74
N ILE A 158 14.15 17.71 -16.72
CA ILE A 158 13.70 17.78 -15.31
C ILE A 158 12.52 18.76 -15.15
N LEU A 159 12.38 19.74 -16.06
CA LEU A 159 11.35 20.77 -16.01
C LEU A 159 10.13 20.51 -16.92
N GLN A 160 10.01 19.33 -17.54
CA GLN A 160 8.86 19.00 -18.39
C GLN A 160 7.57 18.76 -17.56
N PRO A 161 6.38 19.16 -18.07
CA PRO A 161 5.16 19.15 -17.30
C PRO A 161 4.60 17.73 -17.08
N PRO A 162 4.13 17.43 -15.86
CA PRO A 162 2.67 17.51 -15.67
C PRO A 162 2.21 18.80 -14.99
N GLY A 163 1.45 19.65 -15.71
CA GLY A 163 0.65 20.72 -15.11
C GLY A 163 1.39 21.96 -14.59
N SER A 164 2.65 22.20 -14.99
CA SER A 164 3.35 23.49 -14.86
C SER A 164 3.46 24.08 -13.43
N ARG A 165 3.55 23.23 -12.39
CA ARG A 165 3.61 23.67 -10.97
C ARG A 165 5.02 23.91 -10.43
N VAL A 166 6.07 23.56 -11.19
CA VAL A 166 7.47 23.71 -10.75
C VAL A 166 8.04 25.03 -11.24
N ALA A 167 8.37 25.93 -10.31
CA ALA A 167 9.09 27.17 -10.59
C ALA A 167 10.58 26.87 -10.81
N GLY A 168 10.96 26.48 -12.04
CA GLY A 168 12.32 26.04 -12.36
C GLY A 168 13.45 26.97 -11.90
N GLN A 169 13.18 28.29 -11.83
CA GLN A 169 14.13 29.31 -11.36
C GLN A 169 14.45 29.26 -9.85
N VAL A 170 13.75 28.43 -9.05
CA VAL A 170 14.11 28.16 -7.64
C VAL A 170 14.59 26.73 -7.40
N VAL A 171 14.67 25.90 -8.45
CA VAL A 171 15.19 24.54 -8.33
C VAL A 171 16.71 24.59 -8.18
N LYS A 172 17.23 23.89 -7.17
CA LYS A 172 18.65 23.73 -6.89
C LYS A 172 19.07 22.26 -6.92
N ILE A 173 20.34 22.03 -7.21
CA ILE A 173 21.01 20.73 -7.14
C ILE A 173 22.26 20.95 -6.28
N GLY A 174 22.21 20.50 -5.02
CA GLY A 174 23.09 21.01 -3.98
C GLY A 174 22.82 22.50 -3.73
N ASP A 175 23.88 23.30 -3.58
CA ASP A 175 23.77 24.76 -3.36
C ASP A 175 23.55 25.58 -4.65
N GLU A 176 23.77 24.99 -5.82
CA GLU A 176 23.71 25.67 -7.12
C GLU A 176 22.31 25.60 -7.77
N TYR A 177 21.94 26.62 -8.55
CA TYR A 177 20.70 26.63 -9.32
C TYR A 177 20.80 25.71 -10.55
N LEU A 178 19.71 25.00 -10.86
CA LEU A 178 19.63 24.12 -12.02
C LEU A 178 19.89 24.89 -13.34
N GLN A 179 20.88 24.43 -14.09
CA GLN A 179 21.20 24.91 -15.44
C GLN A 179 20.53 24.00 -16.46
N ARG A 180 19.82 24.56 -17.45
CA ARG A 180 18.95 23.80 -18.36
C ARG A 180 19.74 22.92 -19.32
N GLU A 181 20.83 23.48 -19.82
CA GLU A 181 21.73 22.92 -20.82
C GLU A 181 22.73 21.93 -20.21
N GLN A 182 22.89 21.94 -18.88
CA GLN A 182 23.74 21.02 -18.14
C GLN A 182 23.13 19.62 -18.10
N LYS A 183 23.99 18.61 -18.19
CA LYS A 183 23.64 17.22 -17.92
C LYS A 183 23.82 16.87 -16.45
N TYR A 184 22.84 16.18 -15.89
CA TYR A 184 22.83 15.66 -14.53
C TYR A 184 22.71 14.14 -14.54
N ARG A 185 23.27 13.51 -13.50
CA ARG A 185 23.11 12.08 -13.22
C ARG A 185 22.15 11.94 -12.04
N LEU A 186 21.03 11.26 -12.28
CA LEU A 186 19.94 11.10 -11.33
C LEU A 186 19.87 9.64 -10.90
N ALA A 187 19.82 9.38 -9.61
CA ALA A 187 19.57 8.05 -9.07
C ALA A 187 18.06 7.87 -8.84
N ILE A 188 17.43 6.99 -9.62
CA ILE A 188 15.98 6.76 -9.57
C ILE A 188 15.65 5.28 -9.49
N LYS A 189 14.43 4.96 -9.07
CA LYS A 189 13.88 3.59 -9.13
C LYS A 189 13.63 3.18 -10.58
N GLN A 190 14.00 1.95 -10.98
CA GLN A 190 13.79 1.45 -12.36
C GLN A 190 12.32 1.47 -12.83
N TYR A 191 11.36 1.54 -11.91
CA TYR A 191 9.93 1.65 -12.23
C TYR A 191 9.52 3.03 -12.81
N LEU A 192 10.38 4.06 -12.66
CA LEU A 192 10.18 5.43 -13.15
C LEU A 192 10.85 5.66 -14.51
#